data_AF-A0A6V7PD83-F1
#
_entry.id   AF-A0A6V7PD83-F1
#
_cell.length_a   1.000
_cell.length_b   1.000
_cell.length_c   1.000
_cell.angle_alpha   90.00
_cell.angle_beta   90.00
_cell.angle_gamma   90.00
#
_symmetry.space_group_name_H-M   'P 1'
#
loop_
_entity.id
_entity.type
_entity.pdbx_description
1 polymer ?
#
loop_
_entity_poly.entity_id
_entity_poly.type
_entity_poly.pdbx_seq_one_letter_code
_entity_poly.pdbx_strand_id
1 'polypeptide(L)'
;MDCLRDWPEPVVRVQSIADGGAKTIPERYVKPPSDRPSHAADAGSQLAIPVIDLADDERMIAADVASACEEWGFFQAVNHGVSPALMRGARESWRGFFHLPMPEKQRYANSPATYEGYGSRLGVEKGAILDWGDYYFLHLRPRRLMNHEKWPSLPPCLRETVDEYGRELIKLCERLMRVLSRGLGLDGGGCRLRSEAAGTTTGLEFA
;
A
#
# COMPACT_ATOMS: atom_id res chain seq x y z
N MET A 1 -12.68 11.02 -28.89
CA MET A 1 -11.38 10.34 -29.01
C MET A 1 -11.15 9.63 -27.69
N ASP A 2 -11.26 8.31 -27.69
CA ASP A 2 -11.33 7.48 -26.49
C ASP A 2 -9.90 7.22 -25.97
N CYS A 3 -9.34 8.22 -25.29
CA CYS A 3 -7.91 8.30 -24.93
C CYS A 3 -7.47 7.39 -23.77
N LEU A 4 -8.37 6.58 -23.20
CA LEU A 4 -8.10 5.75 -22.02
C LEU A 4 -7.95 4.25 -22.32
N ARG A 5 -7.96 3.83 -23.60
CA ARG A 5 -7.85 2.40 -23.93
C ARG A 5 -6.42 1.87 -23.81
N ASP A 6 -5.43 2.70 -24.16
CA ASP A 6 -4.04 2.28 -24.27
C ASP A 6 -3.10 3.16 -23.46
N TRP A 7 -2.02 2.55 -22.96
CA TRP A 7 -0.98 3.30 -22.26
C TRP A 7 -0.34 4.32 -23.20
N PRO A 8 0.03 5.53 -22.71
CA PRO A 8 0.66 6.56 -23.52
C PRO A 8 2.03 6.12 -24.06
N GLU A 9 2.64 5.11 -23.43
CA GLU A 9 3.96 4.55 -23.73
C GLU A 9 3.96 3.05 -23.37
N PRO A 10 4.80 2.22 -24.01
CA PRO A 10 4.93 0.81 -23.65
C PRO A 10 5.28 0.62 -22.18
N VAL A 11 4.53 -0.26 -21.49
CA VAL A 11 4.82 -0.62 -20.10
C VAL A 11 5.93 -1.67 -20.08
N VAL A 12 7.13 -1.25 -19.67
CA VAL A 12 8.27 -2.14 -19.45
C VAL A 12 8.34 -2.47 -17.96
N ARG A 13 8.27 -3.76 -17.64
CA ARG A 13 8.36 -4.29 -16.26
C ARG A 13 9.77 -4.11 -15.70
N VAL A 14 9.88 -3.54 -14.51
CA VAL A 14 11.18 -3.25 -13.88
C VAL A 14 11.93 -4.55 -13.61
N GLN A 15 11.24 -5.61 -13.18
CA GLN A 15 11.84 -6.92 -12.99
C GLN A 15 12.49 -7.45 -14.27
N SER A 16 11.88 -7.27 -15.44
CA SER A 16 12.50 -7.66 -16.72
C SER A 16 13.79 -6.90 -17.03
N ILE A 17 13.88 -5.63 -16.65
CA ILE A 17 15.08 -4.82 -16.84
C ILE A 17 16.18 -5.30 -15.88
N ALA A 18 15.82 -5.54 -14.61
CA ALA A 18 16.73 -6.03 -13.59
C ALA A 18 17.29 -7.42 -13.95
N ASP A 19 16.43 -8.35 -14.36
CA ASP A 19 16.82 -9.70 -14.76
C ASP A 19 17.63 -9.72 -16.08
N GLY A 20 17.44 -8.70 -16.93
CA GLY A 20 18.13 -8.55 -18.21
C GLY A 20 19.59 -8.08 -18.11
N GLY A 21 20.12 -7.84 -16.90
CA GLY A 21 21.52 -7.47 -16.70
C GLY A 21 21.87 -6.05 -17.19
N ALA A 22 20.90 -5.13 -17.13
CA ALA A 22 21.11 -3.73 -17.52
C ALA A 22 22.28 -3.11 -16.74
N LYS A 23 23.25 -2.51 -17.45
CA LYS A 23 24.43 -1.87 -16.85
C LYS A 23 24.16 -0.47 -16.31
N THR A 24 23.07 0.16 -16.78
CA THR A 24 22.69 1.53 -16.44
C THR A 24 21.19 1.61 -16.23
N ILE A 25 20.75 2.43 -15.28
CA ILE A 25 19.33 2.72 -15.07
C ILE A 25 18.83 3.57 -16.26
N PRO A 26 17.75 3.18 -16.96
CA PRO A 26 17.16 3.99 -18.02
C PRO A 26 16.70 5.36 -17.51
N GLU A 27 16.86 6.39 -18.34
CA GLU A 27 16.62 7.80 -17.98
C GLU A 27 15.26 8.05 -17.31
N ARG A 28 14.21 7.37 -17.77
CA ARG A 28 12.85 7.50 -17.21
C ARG A 28 12.71 7.12 -15.73
N TYR A 29 13.70 6.46 -15.13
CA TYR A 29 13.73 6.11 -13.70
C TYR A 29 14.73 6.94 -12.91
N VAL A 30 15.49 7.81 -13.58
CA VAL A 30 16.45 8.70 -12.94
C VAL A 30 15.69 9.91 -12.41
N LYS A 31 15.60 10.04 -11.08
CA LYS A 31 14.95 11.19 -10.43
C LYS A 31 15.70 12.50 -10.75
N PRO A 32 15.03 13.66 -10.79
CA PRO A 32 15.69 14.96 -10.89
C PRO A 32 16.70 15.17 -9.76
N PRO A 33 17.78 15.96 -9.93
CA PRO A 33 18.77 16.19 -8.87
C PRO A 33 18.18 16.66 -7.53
N SER A 34 17.08 17.42 -7.55
CA SER A 34 16.36 17.88 -6.36
C SER A 34 15.74 16.77 -5.52
N ASP A 35 15.39 15.65 -6.16
CA ASP A 35 14.63 14.56 -5.56
C ASP A 35 15.55 13.37 -5.18
N ARG A 36 16.84 13.48 -5.49
CA ARG A 36 17.83 12.46 -5.15
C ARG A 36 18.24 12.61 -3.68
N PRO A 37 18.52 11.49 -2.98
CA PRO A 37 19.03 11.56 -1.62
C PRO A 37 20.26 12.48 -1.55
N SER A 38 20.25 13.43 -0.61
CA SER A 38 21.43 14.25 -0.32
C SER A 38 22.19 13.65 0.87
N HIS A 39 23.51 13.55 0.76
CA HIS A 39 24.37 13.10 1.87
C HIS A 39 24.36 14.06 3.07
N ALA A 40 23.78 15.25 2.94
CA ALA A 40 23.68 16.23 4.03
C ALA A 40 22.62 15.85 5.09
N ALA A 41 21.67 14.96 4.76
CA ALA A 41 20.65 14.50 5.70
C ALA A 41 21.19 13.48 6.74
N ASP A 42 22.35 12.87 6.50
CA ASP A 42 22.98 11.86 7.36
C ASP A 42 23.88 12.47 8.45
N ALA A 43 24.06 13.80 8.46
CA ALA A 43 24.90 14.50 9.40
C ALA A 43 24.18 14.74 10.75
N GLY A 44 23.99 13.68 11.53
CA GLY A 44 23.98 13.80 12.99
C GLY A 44 22.63 13.90 13.70
N SER A 45 21.49 13.66 13.05
CA SER A 45 20.22 13.49 13.77
C SER A 45 19.90 11.99 13.93
N GLN A 46 20.00 11.48 15.17
CA GLN A 46 19.43 10.18 15.54
C GLN A 46 17.90 10.30 15.60
N LEU A 47 17.27 10.62 14.47
CA LEU A 47 15.83 10.65 14.34
C LEU A 47 15.32 9.21 14.34
N ALA A 48 14.87 8.74 15.50
CA ALA A 48 14.22 7.44 15.64
C ALA A 48 12.71 7.60 15.45
N ILE A 49 12.17 6.96 14.42
CA ILE A 49 10.72 6.90 14.20
C ILE A 49 10.05 6.33 15.45
N PRO A 50 9.00 6.98 16.02
CA PRO A 50 8.32 6.51 17.21
C PRO A 50 7.84 5.06 17.07
N VAL A 51 8.02 4.27 18.13
CA VAL A 51 7.55 2.88 18.22
C VAL A 51 6.50 2.82 19.31
N ILE A 52 5.28 2.44 18.95
CA ILE A 52 4.12 2.42 19.83
C ILE A 52 3.69 0.97 20.08
N ASP A 53 3.65 0.60 21.35
CA ASP A 53 3.17 -0.71 21.78
C ASP A 53 1.64 -0.70 21.86
N LEU A 54 0.97 -1.43 20.96
CA LEU A 54 -0.48 -1.54 20.97
C LEU A 54 -1.00 -2.58 21.99
N ALA A 55 -0.16 -3.10 22.87
CA ALA A 55 -0.60 -3.87 24.04
C ALA A 55 -0.70 -3.02 25.32
N ASP A 56 -0.27 -1.75 25.29
CA ASP A 56 -0.31 -0.85 26.44
C ASP A 56 -1.73 -0.35 26.80
N ASP A 57 -1.81 0.45 27.87
CA ASP A 57 -3.05 1.12 28.28
C ASP A 57 -3.61 2.04 27.18
N GLU A 58 -4.92 2.00 26.94
CA GLU A 58 -5.55 2.75 25.84
C GLU A 58 -5.33 4.27 25.92
N ARG A 59 -5.15 4.84 27.12
CA ARG A 59 -4.86 6.28 27.26
C ARG A 59 -3.43 6.61 26.87
N MET A 60 -2.48 5.74 27.23
CA MET A 60 -1.07 5.89 26.83
C MET A 60 -0.94 5.75 25.31
N ILE A 61 -1.56 4.72 24.73
CA ILE A 61 -1.58 4.53 23.27
C ILE A 61 -2.14 5.77 22.57
N ALA A 62 -3.24 6.37 23.07
CA ALA A 62 -3.82 7.57 22.48
C ALA A 62 -2.89 8.78 22.55
N ALA A 63 -2.22 9.00 23.68
CA ALA A 63 -1.25 10.08 23.84
C ALA A 63 -0.05 9.92 22.91
N ASP A 64 0.53 8.70 22.85
CA ASP A 64 1.70 8.41 22.02
C ASP A 64 1.38 8.50 20.53
N VAL A 65 0.21 8.00 20.11
CA VAL A 65 -0.24 8.12 18.72
C VAL A 65 -0.47 9.59 18.35
N ALA A 66 -1.07 10.39 19.23
CA ALA A 66 -1.29 11.81 18.98
C ALA A 66 0.03 12.56 18.81
N SER A 67 0.98 12.40 19.74
CA SER A 67 2.31 13.02 19.66
C SER A 67 3.07 12.55 18.40
N ALA A 68 3.07 11.26 18.09
CA ALA A 68 3.72 10.77 16.87
C ALA A 68 3.08 11.31 15.59
N CYS A 69 1.75 11.45 15.54
CA CYS A 69 1.08 12.04 14.39
C CYS A 69 1.34 13.55 14.25
N GLU A 70 1.42 14.30 15.36
CA GLU A 70 1.69 15.75 15.34
C GLU A 70 3.15 16.06 14.99
N GLU A 71 4.10 15.35 15.60
CA GLU A 71 5.53 15.62 15.47
C GLU A 71 6.16 14.96 14.22
N TRP A 72 5.68 13.76 13.84
CA TRP A 72 6.27 12.96 12.77
C TRP A 72 5.34 12.69 11.59
N GLY A 73 4.03 12.62 11.83
CA GLY A 73 3.06 12.13 10.85
C GLY A 73 3.19 10.62 10.55
N PHE A 74 4.07 9.89 11.26
CA PHE A 74 4.30 8.46 11.06
C PHE A 74 4.85 7.79 12.33
N PHE A 75 4.53 6.51 12.53
CA PHE A 75 5.04 5.69 13.64
C PHE A 75 5.08 4.20 13.25
N GLN A 76 5.82 3.41 14.02
CA GLN A 76 5.81 1.95 13.96
C GLN A 76 4.90 1.41 15.06
N ALA A 77 4.02 0.45 14.74
CA ALA A 77 3.21 -0.24 15.73
C ALA A 77 3.80 -1.62 16.03
N VAL A 78 3.92 -1.97 17.32
CA VAL A 78 4.27 -3.32 17.79
C VAL A 78 3.14 -3.90 18.62
N ASN A 79 3.16 -5.24 18.82
CA ASN A 79 2.10 -5.98 19.51
C ASN A 79 0.67 -5.64 19.04
N HIS A 80 0.54 -5.35 17.73
CA HIS A 80 -0.68 -4.90 17.08
C HIS A 80 -1.77 -5.98 16.90
N GLY A 81 -1.56 -7.19 17.44
CA GLY A 81 -2.54 -8.28 17.43
C GLY A 81 -2.67 -9.07 16.13
N VAL A 82 -1.98 -8.68 15.06
CA VAL A 82 -1.97 -9.45 13.80
C VAL A 82 -0.97 -10.58 13.93
N SER A 83 -1.42 -11.82 13.64
CA SER A 83 -0.59 -13.02 13.78
C SER A 83 0.72 -12.92 12.97
N PRO A 84 1.91 -13.11 13.59
CA PRO A 84 3.17 -13.15 12.87
C PRO A 84 3.22 -14.24 11.80
N ALA A 85 2.52 -15.37 12.01
CA ALA A 85 2.43 -16.43 11.02
C ALA A 85 1.63 -16.00 9.78
N LEU A 86 0.51 -15.28 9.98
CA LEU A 86 -0.29 -14.73 8.89
C LEU A 86 0.48 -13.68 8.09
N MET A 87 1.21 -12.79 8.77
CA MET A 87 2.07 -11.80 8.10
C MET A 87 3.16 -12.45 7.24
N ARG A 88 3.79 -13.52 7.75
CA ARG A 88 4.77 -14.30 6.98
C ARG A 88 4.12 -14.98 5.77
N GLY A 89 2.97 -15.63 5.98
CA GLY A 89 2.22 -16.27 4.90
C GLY A 89 1.85 -15.30 3.80
N ALA A 90 1.29 -14.13 4.13
CA ALA A 90 0.95 -13.10 3.14
C ALA A 90 2.17 -12.61 2.36
N ARG A 91 3.31 -12.39 3.05
CA ARG A 91 4.58 -12.00 2.41
C ARG A 91 5.09 -13.09 1.47
N GLU A 92 5.02 -14.36 1.88
CA GLU A 92 5.46 -15.50 1.09
C GLU A 92 4.56 -15.73 -0.13
N SER A 93 3.24 -15.58 0.00
CA SER A 93 2.31 -15.65 -1.13
C SER A 93 2.63 -14.61 -2.20
N TRP A 94 2.81 -13.34 -1.81
CA TRP A 94 3.19 -12.29 -2.76
C TRP A 94 4.58 -12.51 -3.34
N ARG A 95 5.56 -12.91 -2.52
CA ARG A 95 6.89 -13.29 -3.03
C ARG A 95 6.76 -14.39 -4.08
N GLY A 96 5.99 -15.43 -3.82
CA GLY A 96 5.71 -16.52 -4.76
C GLY A 96 5.11 -16.00 -6.07
N PHE A 97 4.12 -15.10 -5.99
CA PHE A 97 3.52 -14.48 -7.16
C PHE A 97 4.56 -13.73 -8.02
N PHE A 98 5.41 -12.89 -7.43
CA PHE A 98 6.42 -12.13 -8.17
C PHE A 98 7.53 -13.01 -8.77
N HIS A 99 7.74 -14.23 -8.24
CA HIS A 99 8.65 -15.24 -8.82
C HIS A 99 8.03 -16.05 -9.96
N LEU A 100 6.72 -15.93 -10.21
CA LEU A 100 6.09 -16.60 -11.36
C LEU A 100 6.66 -16.10 -12.69
N PRO A 101 6.60 -16.92 -13.76
CA PRO A 101 6.94 -16.49 -15.10
C PRO A 101 6.16 -15.23 -15.52
N MET A 102 6.80 -14.36 -16.30
CA MET A 102 6.20 -13.09 -16.71
C MET A 102 4.81 -13.24 -17.37
N PRO A 103 4.55 -14.23 -18.25
CA PRO A 103 3.21 -14.43 -18.82
C PRO A 103 2.12 -14.67 -17.79
N GLU A 104 2.43 -15.38 -16.69
CA GLU A 104 1.47 -15.64 -15.60
C GLU A 104 1.12 -14.36 -14.85
N LYS A 105 2.12 -13.52 -14.56
CA LYS A 105 1.90 -12.21 -13.91
C LYS A 105 1.13 -11.25 -14.80
N GLN A 106 1.44 -11.24 -16.10
CA GLN A 106 0.82 -10.33 -17.08
C GLN A 106 -0.66 -10.60 -17.31
N ARG A 107 -1.18 -11.81 -17.00
CA ARG A 107 -2.63 -12.09 -17.00
C ARG A 107 -3.42 -11.13 -16.11
N TYR A 108 -2.77 -10.64 -15.06
CA TYR A 108 -3.36 -9.73 -14.09
C TYR A 108 -2.95 -8.28 -14.31
N ALA A 109 -2.33 -7.94 -15.44
CA ALA A 109 -1.86 -6.59 -15.71
C ALA A 109 -2.98 -5.56 -15.57
N ASN A 110 -2.65 -4.41 -14.98
CA ASN A 110 -3.54 -3.27 -14.95
C ASN A 110 -3.55 -2.54 -16.31
N SER A 111 -4.44 -1.54 -16.46
CA SER A 111 -4.59 -0.78 -17.70
C SER A 111 -4.81 0.71 -17.38
N PRO A 112 -4.78 1.62 -18.38
CA PRO A 112 -5.10 3.02 -18.12
C PRO A 112 -6.53 3.23 -17.60
N ALA A 113 -7.43 2.29 -17.89
CA ALA A 113 -8.81 2.31 -17.42
C ALA A 113 -8.99 1.78 -15.99
N THR A 114 -8.03 1.00 -15.48
CA THR A 114 -8.08 0.50 -14.08
C THR A 114 -6.68 0.32 -13.52
N TYR A 115 -6.42 0.90 -12.35
CA TYR A 115 -5.16 0.74 -11.63
C TYR A 115 -5.01 -0.64 -10.97
N GLU A 116 -6.11 -1.40 -10.83
CA GLU A 116 -6.14 -2.70 -10.16
C GLU A 116 -5.39 -3.78 -10.97
N GLY A 117 -4.58 -4.57 -10.26
CA GLY A 117 -3.75 -5.63 -10.80
C GLY A 117 -2.26 -5.31 -10.82
N TYR A 118 -1.53 -6.05 -11.63
CA TYR A 118 -0.07 -6.01 -11.76
C TYR A 118 0.40 -4.83 -12.61
N GLY A 119 1.15 -3.91 -12.00
CA GLY A 119 1.60 -2.66 -12.62
C GLY A 119 3.10 -2.43 -12.50
N SER A 120 3.60 -1.47 -13.28
CA SER A 120 5.01 -1.03 -13.30
C SER A 120 5.15 0.48 -13.59
N ARG A 121 4.00 1.16 -13.61
CA ARG A 121 3.88 2.59 -13.92
C ARG A 121 2.71 3.14 -13.13
N LEU A 122 2.93 4.22 -12.40
CA LEU A 122 1.87 5.01 -11.81
C LEU A 122 1.56 6.18 -12.75
N GLY A 123 0.27 6.48 -12.92
CA GLY A 123 -0.19 7.56 -13.80
C GLY A 123 -0.16 7.25 -15.29
N VAL A 124 -0.81 8.13 -16.07
CA VAL A 124 -1.04 7.99 -17.52
C VAL A 124 -0.43 9.13 -18.33
N GLU A 125 0.42 9.94 -17.71
CA GLU A 125 1.09 11.07 -18.36
C GLU A 125 2.29 10.57 -19.16
N LYS A 126 2.41 10.98 -20.43
CA LYS A 126 3.56 10.62 -21.28
C LYS A 126 4.83 11.30 -20.77
N GLY A 127 5.96 10.58 -20.74
CA GLY A 127 7.25 11.13 -20.31
C GLY A 127 7.40 11.31 -18.79
N ALA A 128 6.49 10.72 -18.00
CA ALA A 128 6.59 10.74 -16.55
C ALA A 128 7.87 10.05 -16.05
N ILE A 129 8.44 10.58 -14.97
CA ILE A 129 9.52 9.95 -14.22
C ILE A 129 8.92 8.82 -13.38
N LEU A 130 9.39 7.59 -13.61
CA LEU A 130 8.83 6.38 -13.05
C LEU A 130 9.60 5.91 -11.82
N ASP A 131 8.90 5.15 -10.98
CA ASP A 131 9.52 4.47 -9.85
C ASP A 131 10.19 3.17 -10.31
N TRP A 132 11.28 2.82 -9.65
CA TRP A 132 11.99 1.56 -9.87
C TRP A 132 11.32 0.42 -9.11
N GLY A 133 10.10 0.06 -9.51
CA GLY A 133 9.37 -1.04 -8.90
C GLY A 133 8.20 -1.53 -9.74
N ASP A 134 7.97 -2.83 -9.67
CA ASP A 134 6.70 -3.43 -10.05
C ASP A 134 5.80 -3.52 -8.81
N TYR A 135 4.49 -3.38 -9.00
CA TYR A 135 3.51 -3.37 -7.90
C TYR A 135 2.29 -4.22 -8.23
N TYR A 136 1.47 -4.46 -7.22
CA TYR A 136 0.16 -5.07 -7.38
C TYR A 136 -0.86 -4.33 -6.52
N PHE A 137 -1.93 -3.80 -7.13
CA PHE A 137 -3.04 -3.19 -6.40
C PHE A 137 -4.27 -4.09 -6.40
N LEU A 138 -4.91 -4.20 -5.24
CA LEU A 138 -6.16 -4.92 -5.05
C LEU A 138 -7.10 -4.13 -4.16
N HIS A 139 -8.39 -4.14 -4.53
CA HIS A 139 -9.42 -3.79 -3.57
C HIS A 139 -9.60 -4.95 -2.58
N LEU A 140 -9.30 -4.69 -1.30
CA LEU A 140 -9.59 -5.65 -0.22
C LEU A 140 -11.05 -5.53 0.24
N ARG A 141 -11.54 -4.30 0.42
CA ARG A 141 -12.92 -4.02 0.84
C ARG A 141 -13.42 -2.70 0.25
N PRO A 142 -14.76 -2.50 0.22
CA PRO A 142 -15.81 -3.49 0.48
C PRO A 142 -15.88 -4.57 -0.60
N ARG A 143 -16.47 -5.74 -0.28
CA ARG A 143 -16.46 -6.92 -1.18
C ARG A 143 -17.02 -6.64 -2.58
N ARG A 144 -17.96 -5.72 -2.70
CA ARG A 144 -18.55 -5.30 -3.98
C ARG A 144 -17.56 -4.63 -4.95
N LEU A 145 -16.45 -4.08 -4.45
CA LEU A 145 -15.39 -3.48 -5.28
C LEU A 145 -14.30 -4.48 -5.63
N MET A 146 -14.33 -5.69 -5.06
CA MET A 146 -13.33 -6.71 -5.36
C MET A 146 -13.57 -7.25 -6.76
N ASN A 147 -12.61 -7.05 -7.66
CA ASN A 147 -12.63 -7.71 -8.96
C ASN A 147 -11.94 -9.06 -8.87
N HIS A 148 -12.69 -10.15 -8.77
CA HIS A 148 -12.13 -11.50 -8.66
C HIS A 148 -11.24 -11.92 -9.84
N GLU A 149 -11.38 -11.30 -11.01
CA GLU A 149 -10.48 -11.53 -12.16
C GLU A 149 -9.09 -10.94 -11.92
N LYS A 150 -9.00 -9.86 -11.13
CA LYS A 150 -7.73 -9.24 -10.72
C LYS A 150 -7.10 -9.89 -9.50
N TRP A 151 -7.77 -10.81 -8.82
CA TRP A 151 -7.17 -11.55 -7.71
C TRP A 151 -6.40 -12.76 -8.23
N PRO A 152 -5.08 -12.89 -7.99
CA PRO A 152 -4.33 -13.99 -8.55
C PRO A 152 -4.68 -15.31 -7.87
N SER A 153 -4.76 -16.40 -8.62
CA SER A 153 -5.01 -17.75 -8.07
C SER A 153 -3.73 -18.52 -7.76
N LEU A 154 -2.58 -17.98 -8.20
CA LEU A 154 -1.25 -18.52 -7.95
C LEU A 154 -0.42 -17.53 -7.13
N PRO A 155 0.46 -18.01 -6.23
CA PRO A 155 0.56 -19.39 -5.75
C PRO A 155 -0.74 -19.86 -5.06
N PRO A 156 -0.92 -21.19 -4.89
CA PRO A 156 -2.05 -21.73 -4.13
C PRO A 156 -2.18 -21.04 -2.77
N CYS A 157 -3.42 -20.90 -2.30
CA CYS A 157 -3.75 -20.24 -1.03
C CYS A 157 -3.46 -18.72 -0.97
N LEU A 158 -2.98 -18.07 -2.05
CA LEU A 158 -2.73 -16.62 -2.03
C LEU A 158 -4.01 -15.85 -1.71
N ARG A 159 -5.13 -16.17 -2.37
CA ARG A 159 -6.39 -15.42 -2.19
C ARG A 159 -6.88 -15.51 -0.75
N GLU A 160 -6.88 -16.72 -0.19
CA GLU A 160 -7.33 -17.00 1.16
C GLU A 160 -6.44 -16.28 2.19
N THR A 161 -5.12 -16.40 2.03
CA THR A 161 -4.13 -15.78 2.93
C THR A 161 -4.20 -14.26 2.89
N VAL A 162 -4.30 -13.67 1.70
CA VAL A 162 -4.39 -12.21 1.52
C VAL A 162 -5.73 -11.66 2.00
N ASP A 163 -6.84 -12.38 1.79
CA ASP A 163 -8.14 -11.98 2.30
C ASP A 163 -8.21 -12.06 3.84
N GLU A 164 -7.59 -13.09 4.44
CA GLU A 164 -7.47 -13.19 5.90
C GLU A 164 -6.59 -12.09 6.47
N TYR A 165 -5.42 -11.86 5.89
CA TYR A 165 -4.54 -10.76 6.28
C TYR A 165 -5.25 -9.40 6.15
N GLY A 166 -5.99 -9.19 5.06
CA GLY A 166 -6.79 -7.98 4.86
C GLY A 166 -7.87 -7.78 5.92
N ARG A 167 -8.52 -8.84 6.41
CA ARG A 167 -9.48 -8.74 7.54
C ARG A 167 -8.81 -8.26 8.82
N GLU A 168 -7.65 -8.82 9.16
CA GLU A 168 -6.92 -8.41 10.37
C GLU A 168 -6.38 -6.98 10.26
N LEU A 169 -5.92 -6.57 9.08
CA LEU A 169 -5.51 -5.18 8.84
C LEU A 169 -6.67 -4.20 9.01
N ILE A 170 -7.88 -4.54 8.56
CA ILE A 170 -9.04 -3.65 8.73
C ILE A 170 -9.38 -3.48 10.21
N LYS A 171 -9.39 -4.57 10.99
CA LYS A 171 -9.60 -4.50 12.45
C LYS A 171 -8.56 -3.61 13.12
N LEU A 172 -7.30 -3.74 12.71
CA LEU A 172 -6.21 -2.89 13.20
C LEU A 172 -6.42 -1.41 12.81
N CYS A 173 -6.78 -1.12 11.57
CA CYS A 173 -7.08 0.23 11.11
C CYS A 173 -8.28 0.84 11.89
N GLU A 174 -9.35 0.08 12.10
CA GLU A 174 -10.50 0.53 12.91
C GLU A 174 -10.10 0.86 14.35
N ARG A 175 -9.20 0.05 14.94
CA ARG A 175 -8.65 0.33 16.27
C ARG A 175 -7.82 1.62 16.27
N LEU A 176 -6.90 1.79 15.32
CA LEU A 176 -6.07 2.98 15.20
C LEU A 176 -6.91 4.24 14.96
N MET A 177 -7.94 4.17 14.13
CA MET A 177 -8.87 5.29 13.89
C MET A 177 -9.61 5.71 15.17
N ARG A 178 -10.00 4.75 16.02
CA ARG A 178 -10.61 5.05 17.33
C ARG A 178 -9.62 5.73 18.27
N VAL A 179 -8.37 5.26 18.31
CA VAL A 179 -7.29 5.86 19.10
C VAL A 179 -6.99 7.29 18.63
N LEU A 180 -6.89 7.51 17.32
CA LEU A 180 -6.70 8.84 16.74
C LEU A 180 -7.86 9.78 17.08
N SER A 181 -9.10 9.30 16.98
CA SER A 181 -10.29 10.07 17.31
C SER A 181 -10.28 10.53 18.78
N ARG A 182 -9.84 9.66 19.70
CA ARG A 182 -9.61 10.00 21.11
C ARG A 182 -8.53 11.06 21.28
N GLY A 183 -7.40 10.90 20.61
CA GLY A 183 -6.31 11.89 20.63
C GLY A 183 -6.75 13.29 20.15
N LEU A 184 -7.73 13.33 19.24
CA LEU A 184 -8.34 14.57 18.74
C LEU A 184 -9.50 15.10 19.62
N GLY A 185 -9.84 14.44 20.73
CA GLY A 185 -10.95 14.83 21.61
C GLY A 185 -12.34 14.57 21.03
N LEU A 186 -12.48 13.67 20.04
CA LEU A 186 -13.74 13.37 19.35
C LEU A 186 -14.57 12.27 20.06
N ASP A 187 -14.42 12.16 21.38
CA ASP A 187 -15.01 11.11 22.22
C ASP A 187 -16.52 11.28 22.38
N GLY A 188 -17.28 10.97 21.32
CA GLY A 188 -18.74 11.01 21.30
C GLY A 188 -19.37 10.40 20.04
N GLY A 189 -18.67 10.41 18.92
CA GLY A 189 -19.13 9.80 17.66
C GLY A 189 -18.23 8.63 17.29
N GLY A 190 -18.71 7.40 17.39
CA GLY A 190 -17.92 6.23 16.98
C GLY A 190 -17.55 6.33 15.50
N CYS A 191 -16.29 6.62 15.18
CA CYS A 191 -15.76 6.56 13.82
C CYS A 191 -15.79 5.10 13.35
N ARG A 192 -16.89 4.69 12.71
CA ARG A 192 -16.99 3.41 12.01
C ARG A 192 -16.66 3.66 10.55
N LEU A 193 -15.75 2.86 9.99
CA LEU A 193 -15.61 2.77 8.54
C LEU A 193 -16.92 2.22 7.97
N ARG A 194 -17.83 3.09 7.55
CA ARG A 194 -19.07 2.68 6.87
C ARG A 194 -18.73 2.26 5.44
N SER A 195 -19.11 1.05 5.05
CA SER A 195 -19.09 0.63 3.66
C SER A 195 -20.37 1.07 2.93
N GLU A 196 -20.53 2.36 2.62
CA GLU A 196 -21.76 2.83 1.95
C GLU A 196 -21.86 2.33 0.52
N ALA A 197 -22.89 1.54 0.22
CA ALA A 197 -23.24 1.14 -1.12
C ALA A 197 -23.75 2.35 -1.92
N ALA A 198 -23.41 2.38 -3.21
CA ALA A 198 -23.68 3.41 -4.21
C ALA A 198 -22.66 4.55 -4.26
N GLY A 199 -22.09 4.73 -5.45
CA GLY A 199 -20.90 5.53 -5.70
C GLY A 199 -21.08 7.01 -5.39
N THR A 200 -20.35 7.51 -4.41
CA THR A 200 -19.68 8.81 -4.45
C THR A 200 -18.51 8.75 -3.46
N THR A 201 -17.47 9.51 -3.76
CA THR A 201 -16.21 9.77 -3.02
C THR A 201 -16.11 9.21 -1.59
N THR A 202 -15.01 8.50 -1.30
CA THR A 202 -14.60 8.14 0.07
C THR A 202 -14.32 9.43 0.85
N GLY A 203 -15.32 9.93 1.56
CA GLY A 203 -15.22 11.02 2.54
C GLY A 203 -15.28 10.46 3.95
N LEU A 204 -14.45 11.00 4.85
CA LEU A 204 -14.62 10.85 6.28
C LEU A 204 -15.85 11.68 6.68
N GLU A 205 -16.96 11.04 7.04
CA GLU A 205 -18.07 11.73 7.69
C GLU A 205 -18.07 11.43 9.18
N PHE A 206 -18.06 12.52 9.96
CA PHE A 206 -18.28 12.50 11.40
C PHE A 206 -19.77 12.29 11.66
N ALA A 207 -20.11 11.38 12.58
CA ALA A 207 -21.48 11.23 13.08
C ALA A 207 -21.84 12.37 14.03
#